data_AF-A0A7S0CT16-F1
#
_entry.id   AF-A0A7S0CT16-F1
#
_cell.length_a   1.000
_cell.length_b   1.000
_cell.length_c   1.000
_cell.angle_alpha   90.00
_cell.angle_beta   90.00
_cell.angle_gamma   90.00
#
_symmetry.space_group_name_H-M   'P 1'
#
loop_
_entity.id
_entity.type
_entity.pdbx_description
1 polymer ?
#
loop_
_entity_poly.entity_id
_entity_poly.type
_entity_poly.pdbx_seq_one_letter_code
_entity_poly.pdbx_strand_id
1 'polypeptide(L)'
;MFDGPVDAIWIENMNTVLDDNKKLCLNSGEIIAMSSVMNMIFEVADLAVASPATVSRCGMVYLEPHQLGWRPLCVSWLAEFPEHFDKKFKERVLGLFDWLLPVSIRFLRREMKEVAATTEEGTNVAVTLMRTFRALLVAPLSDPKAITKELKKEMETHIDATFVFALTWSVGGSAGSNEHRALFDTFLRAAYECRLADGFAGPSGEKYDLPEDIPEGHITASTPLPPAERPVRARARVPPHGTEGVEGEEGDASPPPPPEPA
;
A
#
# COMPACT_ATOMS: atom_id res chain seq x y z
N MET A 1 25.04 7.05 -19.37
CA MET A 1 23.99 6.22 -18.78
C MET A 1 22.83 6.26 -19.75
N PHE A 2 22.40 5.10 -20.23
CA PHE A 2 21.29 4.93 -21.17
C PHE A 2 20.22 4.12 -20.45
N ASP A 3 19.04 4.71 -20.25
CA ASP A 3 17.90 4.08 -19.57
C ASP A 3 16.79 3.83 -20.59
N GLY A 4 16.31 2.60 -20.66
CA GLY A 4 15.20 2.19 -21.51
C GLY A 4 15.33 0.77 -22.07
N PRO A 5 14.31 0.29 -22.79
CA PRO A 5 14.34 -1.03 -23.39
C PRO A 5 15.41 -1.13 -24.48
N VAL A 6 16.08 -2.28 -24.53
CA VAL A 6 16.98 -2.63 -25.63
C VAL A 6 16.17 -3.13 -26.81
N ASP A 7 16.52 -2.68 -28.00
CA ASP A 7 15.95 -3.14 -29.26
C ASP A 7 17.08 -3.67 -30.16
N ALA A 8 16.80 -4.75 -30.89
CA ALA A 8 17.74 -5.39 -31.80
C ALA A 8 18.32 -4.39 -32.84
N ILE A 9 17.51 -3.44 -33.32
CA ILE A 9 17.90 -2.53 -34.40
C ILE A 9 19.03 -1.59 -33.96
N TRP A 10 18.94 -1.00 -32.77
CA TRP A 10 19.94 -0.02 -32.35
C TRP A 10 21.13 -0.68 -31.64
N ILE A 11 20.92 -1.78 -30.92
CA ILE A 11 22.02 -2.42 -30.19
C ILE A 11 23.04 -3.06 -31.14
N GLU A 12 22.60 -3.54 -32.31
CA GLU A 12 23.48 -4.09 -33.32
C GLU A 12 24.43 -3.03 -33.93
N ASN A 13 23.94 -1.82 -34.13
CA ASN A 13 24.74 -0.68 -34.60
C ASN A 13 25.77 -0.21 -33.56
N MET A 14 25.63 -0.63 -32.31
CA MET A 14 26.55 -0.31 -31.21
C MET A 14 27.63 -1.38 -30.99
N ASN A 15 27.58 -2.51 -31.70
CA ASN A 15 28.49 -3.65 -31.48
C ASN A 15 29.99 -3.28 -31.55
N THR A 16 30.39 -2.34 -32.41
CA THR A 16 31.80 -1.93 -32.60
C THR A 16 32.32 -0.99 -31.51
N VAL A 17 31.43 -0.30 -30.79
CA VAL A 17 31.83 0.52 -29.65
C VAL A 17 31.77 -0.27 -28.34
N LEU A 18 30.95 -1.32 -28.30
CA LEU A 18 30.82 -2.22 -27.16
C LEU A 18 31.87 -3.35 -27.13
N ASP A 19 32.56 -3.62 -28.24
CA ASP A 19 33.67 -4.56 -28.27
C ASP A 19 35.03 -3.90 -27.96
N ASP A 20 36.10 -4.70 -28.04
CA ASP A 20 37.48 -4.25 -27.78
C ASP A 20 37.95 -3.12 -28.70
N ASN A 21 37.28 -2.88 -29.84
CA ASN A 21 37.63 -1.81 -30.76
C ASN A 21 37.31 -0.43 -30.19
N LYS A 22 36.30 -0.32 -29.31
CA LYS A 22 35.86 0.93 -28.67
C LYS A 22 35.65 2.07 -29.67
N LYS A 23 35.07 1.76 -30.85
CA LYS A 23 34.85 2.71 -31.96
C LYS A 23 33.38 2.74 -32.37
N LEU A 24 32.77 3.91 -32.28
CA LEU A 24 31.43 4.15 -32.79
C LEU A 24 31.53 4.54 -34.28
N CYS A 25 30.93 3.72 -35.14
CA CYS A 25 30.84 3.97 -36.57
C CYS A 25 29.48 4.59 -36.89
N LEU A 26 29.47 5.82 -37.39
CA LEU A 26 28.24 6.50 -37.78
C LEU A 26 27.89 6.18 -39.24
N ASN A 27 26.60 6.26 -39.59
CA ASN A 27 26.13 6.08 -40.97
C ASN A 27 26.71 7.13 -41.96
N SER A 28 27.24 8.24 -41.44
CA SER A 28 28.01 9.23 -42.21
C SER A 28 29.39 8.73 -42.65
N GLY A 29 29.85 7.60 -42.11
CA GLY A 29 31.22 7.08 -42.29
C GLY A 29 32.23 7.64 -41.27
N GLU A 30 31.78 8.52 -40.37
CA GLU A 30 32.63 9.07 -39.32
C GLU A 30 32.88 8.03 -38.22
N ILE A 31 34.11 7.98 -37.71
CA ILE A 31 34.53 7.01 -36.69
C ILE A 31 34.96 7.77 -35.45
N ILE A 32 34.22 7.57 -34.36
CA ILE A 32 34.47 8.21 -33.07
C ILE A 32 35.01 7.16 -32.10
N ALA A 33 36.23 7.35 -31.62
CA ALA A 33 36.83 6.46 -30.63
C ALA A 33 36.40 6.84 -29.21
N MET A 34 36.01 5.85 -28.41
CA MET A 34 35.71 6.02 -26.99
C MET A 34 37.02 6.12 -26.20
N SER A 35 37.15 7.18 -25.40
CA SER A 35 38.34 7.37 -24.56
C SER A 35 38.37 6.39 -23.38
N SER A 36 39.54 6.16 -22.80
CA SER A 36 39.71 5.25 -21.65
C SER A 36 39.00 5.70 -20.37
N VAL A 37 38.60 6.96 -20.28
CA VAL A 37 37.90 7.54 -19.12
C VAL A 37 36.37 7.49 -19.28
N MET A 38 35.86 7.10 -20.45
CA MET A 38 34.42 6.98 -20.69
C MET A 38 33.93 5.61 -20.24
N ASN A 39 32.71 5.57 -19.71
CA ASN A 39 31.98 4.35 -19.40
C ASN A 39 30.60 4.41 -20.05
N MET A 40 30.16 3.31 -20.66
CA MET A 40 28.79 3.13 -21.12
C MET A 40 28.08 2.20 -20.16
N ILE A 41 26.94 2.64 -19.65
CA ILE A 41 26.09 1.89 -18.73
C ILE A 41 24.69 1.92 -19.30
N PHE A 42 24.08 0.74 -19.40
CA PHE A 42 22.72 0.54 -19.86
C PHE A 42 21.87 0.05 -18.68
N GLU A 43 20.79 0.75 -18.38
CA GLU A 43 19.74 0.32 -17.47
C GLU A 43 18.58 -0.18 -18.32
N VAL A 44 18.31 -1.48 -18.23
CA VAL A 44 17.40 -2.19 -19.13
C VAL A 44 16.57 -3.16 -18.31
N ALA A 45 15.27 -3.28 -18.60
CA ALA A 45 14.37 -4.18 -17.86
C ALA A 45 14.64 -5.65 -18.21
N ASP A 46 14.86 -5.94 -19.49
CA ASP A 46 15.21 -7.26 -19.99
C ASP A 46 16.05 -7.16 -21.27
N LEU A 47 16.63 -8.30 -21.66
CA LEU A 47 17.45 -8.45 -22.87
C LEU A 47 16.84 -9.47 -23.83
N ALA A 48 15.51 -9.66 -23.80
CA ALA A 48 14.84 -10.72 -24.56
C ALA A 48 15.06 -10.61 -26.08
N VAL A 49 15.34 -9.40 -26.58
CA VAL A 49 15.58 -9.12 -28.00
C VAL A 49 17.05 -8.94 -28.35
N ALA A 50 17.96 -9.09 -27.39
CA ALA A 50 19.40 -8.97 -27.63
C ALA A 50 20.02 -10.33 -27.97
N SER A 51 20.91 -10.37 -28.95
CA SER A 51 21.63 -11.61 -29.28
C SER A 51 22.64 -11.97 -28.18
N PRO A 52 22.87 -13.27 -27.87
CA PRO A 52 23.89 -13.67 -26.90
C PRO A 52 25.30 -13.15 -27.24
N ALA A 53 25.60 -12.96 -28.52
CA ALA A 53 26.87 -12.41 -29.00
C ALA A 53 27.04 -10.90 -28.75
N THR A 54 25.94 -10.17 -28.63
CA THR A 54 25.94 -8.74 -28.24
C THR A 54 26.13 -8.61 -26.73
N VAL A 55 25.41 -9.42 -25.96
CA VAL A 55 25.46 -9.39 -24.49
C VAL A 55 26.82 -9.88 -23.94
N SER A 56 27.48 -10.81 -24.64
CA SER A 56 28.78 -11.34 -24.21
C SER A 56 29.93 -10.32 -24.18
N ARG A 57 29.74 -9.17 -24.83
CA ARG A 57 30.71 -8.07 -24.87
C ARG A 57 30.57 -7.11 -23.67
N CYS A 58 29.47 -7.23 -22.94
CA CYS A 58 29.13 -6.34 -21.83
C CYS A 58 29.33 -7.03 -20.47
N GLY A 59 29.69 -6.22 -19.47
CA GLY A 59 29.60 -6.65 -18.07
C GLY A 59 28.14 -6.66 -17.61
N MET A 60 27.66 -7.81 -17.14
CA MET A 60 26.27 -7.98 -16.70
C MET A 60 26.18 -7.85 -15.18
N VAL A 61 25.35 -6.91 -14.71
CA VAL A 61 25.00 -6.75 -13.29
C VAL A 61 23.51 -7.04 -13.16
N TYR A 62 23.16 -8.15 -12.53
CA TYR A 62 21.77 -8.52 -12.27
C TYR A 62 21.34 -7.95 -10.92
N LEU A 63 20.24 -7.20 -10.93
CA LEU A 63 19.56 -6.74 -9.72
C LEU A 63 18.32 -7.60 -9.51
N GLU A 64 18.30 -8.35 -8.41
CA GLU A 64 17.14 -9.14 -8.03
C GLU A 64 16.03 -8.21 -7.52
N PRO A 65 14.84 -8.17 -8.14
CA PRO A 65 13.77 -7.26 -7.74
C PRO A 65 13.33 -7.45 -6.28
N HIS A 66 13.34 -8.69 -5.79
CA HIS A 66 13.02 -9.00 -4.40
C HIS A 66 14.03 -8.44 -3.38
N GLN A 67 15.25 -8.10 -3.80
CA GLN A 67 16.22 -7.42 -2.93
C GLN A 67 15.88 -5.94 -2.74
N LEU A 68 15.17 -5.33 -3.70
CA LEU A 68 14.77 -3.93 -3.69
C LEU A 68 13.25 -3.81 -3.51
N GLY A 69 12.78 -4.20 -2.32
CA GLY A 69 11.36 -4.10 -1.96
C GLY A 69 10.87 -2.68 -1.69
N TRP A 70 9.63 -2.54 -1.26
CA TRP A 70 9.00 -1.26 -0.94
C TRP A 70 9.64 -0.53 0.27
N ARG A 71 10.27 -1.28 1.18
CA ARG A 71 10.67 -0.77 2.50
C ARG A 71 11.81 0.25 2.46
N PRO A 72 12.93 0.03 1.73
CA PRO A 72 13.97 1.05 1.56
C PRO A 72 13.43 2.37 0.99
N LEU A 73 12.49 2.29 0.03
CA LEU A 73 11.82 3.46 -0.53
C LEU A 73 10.99 4.21 0.52
N CYS A 74 10.25 3.48 1.35
CA CYS A 74 9.49 4.07 2.45
C CYS A 74 10.40 4.78 3.45
N VAL A 75 11.51 4.14 3.85
CA VAL A 75 12.48 4.74 4.78
C VAL A 75 13.10 6.02 4.19
N SER A 76 13.49 6.00 2.92
CA SER A 76 14.01 7.20 2.23
C SER A 76 12.95 8.30 2.15
N TRP A 77 11.70 7.94 1.81
CA TRP A 77 10.59 8.88 1.72
C TRP A 77 10.26 9.54 3.07
N LEU A 78 10.32 8.81 4.18
CA LEU A 78 10.15 9.36 5.53
C LEU A 78 11.29 10.32 5.92
N ALA A 79 12.49 10.12 5.39
CA ALA A 79 13.63 11.01 5.60
C ALA A 79 13.42 12.38 4.93
N GLU A 80 12.64 12.45 3.85
CA GLU A 80 12.31 13.70 3.16
C GLU A 80 11.25 14.56 3.89
N PHE A 81 10.61 14.04 4.95
CA PHE A 81 9.58 14.80 5.65
C PHE A 81 10.18 16.00 6.40
N PRO A 82 9.48 17.15 6.42
CA PRO A 82 9.88 18.32 7.20
C PRO A 82 10.23 18.00 8.66
N GLU A 83 11.19 18.75 9.23
CA GLU A 83 11.74 18.48 10.57
C GLU A 83 10.71 18.50 11.71
N HIS A 84 9.59 19.22 11.54
CA HIS A 84 8.54 19.29 12.55
C HIS A 84 7.70 18.02 12.66
N PHE A 85 7.80 17.10 11.69
CA PHE A 85 7.27 15.75 11.84
C PHE A 85 8.24 14.94 12.70
N ASP A 86 7.86 14.78 13.96
CA ASP A 86 8.69 14.13 14.97
C ASP A 86 8.90 12.63 14.70
N LYS A 87 9.81 12.03 15.48
CA LYS A 87 10.14 10.60 15.38
C LYS A 87 8.90 9.72 15.54
N LYS A 88 7.99 10.09 16.46
CA LYS A 88 6.76 9.36 16.75
C LYS A 88 5.84 9.30 15.52
N PHE A 89 5.69 10.41 14.80
CA PHE A 89 4.94 10.46 13.55
C PHE A 89 5.52 9.50 12.51
N LYS A 90 6.84 9.56 12.28
CA LYS A 90 7.51 8.70 11.30
C LYS A 90 7.45 7.21 11.67
N GLU A 91 7.60 6.89 12.96
CA GLU A 91 7.46 5.53 13.49
C GLU A 91 6.03 4.99 13.34
N ARG A 92 5.00 5.82 13.58
CA ARG A 92 3.59 5.43 13.36
C ARG A 92 3.33 5.10 11.90
N VAL A 93 3.79 5.95 10.97
CA VAL A 93 3.63 5.74 9.53
C VAL A 93 4.36 4.46 9.10
N LEU A 94 5.65 4.33 9.43
CA LEU A 94 6.44 3.14 9.09
C LEU A 94 5.82 1.86 9.63
N GLY A 95 5.30 1.89 10.85
CA GLY A 95 4.61 0.77 11.45
C GLY A 95 3.40 0.30 10.65
N LEU A 96 2.55 1.22 10.17
CA LEU A 96 1.41 0.89 9.29
C LEU A 96 1.87 0.25 7.97
N PHE A 97 2.95 0.76 7.39
CA PHE A 97 3.56 0.15 6.21
C PHE A 97 4.07 -1.28 6.52
N ASP A 98 4.80 -1.47 7.62
CA ASP A 98 5.45 -2.75 7.95
C ASP A 98 4.47 -3.92 8.16
N TRP A 99 3.25 -3.68 8.65
CA TRP A 99 2.28 -4.77 8.88
C TRP A 99 1.16 -4.84 7.82
N LEU A 100 0.59 -3.70 7.39
CA LEU A 100 -0.62 -3.72 6.56
C LEU A 100 -0.34 -3.79 5.07
N LEU A 101 0.77 -3.19 4.61
CA LEU A 101 1.12 -3.21 3.19
C LEU A 101 1.49 -4.64 2.70
N PRO A 102 2.36 -5.42 3.38
CA PRO A 102 2.71 -6.78 2.94
C PRO A 102 1.49 -7.70 2.76
N VAL A 103 0.62 -7.77 3.77
CA VAL A 103 -0.59 -8.61 3.71
C VAL A 103 -1.56 -8.13 2.63
N SER A 104 -1.64 -6.81 2.39
CA SER A 104 -2.45 -6.26 1.30
C SER A 104 -1.90 -6.59 -0.08
N ILE A 105 -0.57 -6.56 -0.26
CA ILE A 105 0.08 -6.99 -1.51
C ILE A 105 -0.15 -8.49 -1.72
N ARG A 106 -0.03 -9.33 -0.68
CA ARG A 106 -0.34 -10.76 -0.80
C ARG A 106 -1.79 -11.00 -1.21
N PHE A 107 -2.74 -10.27 -0.61
CA PHE A 107 -4.15 -10.34 -0.99
C PHE A 107 -4.37 -9.93 -2.45
N LEU A 108 -3.74 -8.83 -2.88
CA LEU A 108 -3.77 -8.39 -4.28
C LEU A 108 -3.29 -9.48 -5.23
N ARG A 109 -2.16 -10.14 -4.93
CA ARG A 109 -1.56 -11.16 -5.80
C ARG A 109 -2.38 -12.45 -5.89
N ARG A 110 -3.03 -12.85 -4.80
CA ARG A 110 -3.72 -14.14 -4.71
C ARG A 110 -5.22 -14.09 -5.00
N GLU A 111 -5.88 -13.02 -4.60
CA GLU A 111 -7.35 -12.95 -4.57
C GLU A 111 -7.92 -11.97 -5.59
N MET A 112 -7.09 -11.10 -6.15
CA MET A 112 -7.54 -10.03 -7.02
C MET A 112 -6.95 -10.15 -8.41
N LYS A 113 -7.81 -9.96 -9.42
CA LYS A 113 -7.36 -9.69 -10.78
C LYS A 113 -7.15 -8.19 -10.96
N GLU A 114 -6.00 -7.80 -11.47
CA GLU A 114 -5.67 -6.38 -11.69
C GLU A 114 -6.15 -5.88 -13.06
N VAL A 115 -6.46 -4.58 -13.16
CA VAL A 115 -6.72 -3.91 -14.46
C VAL A 115 -5.43 -3.86 -15.29
N ALA A 116 -4.33 -3.53 -14.64
CA ALA A 116 -3.00 -3.42 -15.22
C ALA A 116 -2.01 -4.11 -14.29
N ALA A 117 -1.05 -4.84 -14.87
CA ALA A 117 -0.05 -5.56 -14.10
C ALA A 117 0.78 -4.57 -13.26
N THR A 118 0.96 -4.91 -11.98
CA THR A 118 1.84 -4.18 -11.07
C THR A 118 3.10 -4.99 -10.78
N THR A 119 4.15 -4.37 -10.23
CA THR A 119 5.41 -5.07 -9.93
C THR A 119 5.16 -6.16 -8.88
N GLU A 120 5.73 -7.35 -9.03
CA GLU A 120 5.42 -8.49 -8.15
C GLU A 120 5.61 -8.17 -6.65
N GLU A 121 6.71 -7.50 -6.30
CA GLU A 121 7.03 -7.04 -4.94
C GLU A 121 6.12 -5.91 -4.41
N GLY A 122 5.21 -5.41 -5.25
CA GLY A 122 4.27 -4.34 -4.93
C GLY A 122 4.91 -2.95 -4.78
N THR A 123 6.12 -2.75 -5.27
CA THR A 123 6.84 -1.47 -5.19
C THR A 123 6.05 -0.31 -5.81
N ASN A 124 5.45 -0.49 -6.98
CA ASN A 124 4.68 0.57 -7.63
C ASN A 124 3.37 0.93 -6.89
N VAL A 125 2.66 -0.04 -6.30
CA VAL A 125 1.49 0.23 -5.45
C VAL A 125 1.89 0.87 -4.12
N ALA A 126 3.05 0.51 -3.56
CA ALA A 126 3.62 1.16 -2.39
C ALA A 126 4.02 2.62 -2.67
N VAL A 127 4.62 2.92 -3.83
CA VAL A 127 4.91 4.30 -4.26
C VAL A 127 3.62 5.10 -4.46
N THR A 128 2.57 4.48 -5.00
CA THR A 128 1.26 5.12 -5.14
C THR A 128 0.65 5.44 -3.78
N LEU A 129 0.74 4.52 -2.82
CA LEU A 129 0.36 4.73 -1.41
C LEU A 129 1.12 5.93 -0.80
N MET A 130 2.45 5.96 -0.93
CA MET A 130 3.30 7.04 -0.41
C MET A 130 2.95 8.40 -1.03
N ARG A 131 2.72 8.46 -2.34
CA ARG A 131 2.33 9.69 -3.05
C ARG A 131 0.97 10.20 -2.58
N THR A 132 -0.02 9.32 -2.48
CA THR A 132 -1.37 9.68 -2.02
C THR A 132 -1.34 10.13 -0.56
N PHE A 133 -0.64 9.42 0.32
CA PHE A 133 -0.46 9.82 1.72
C PHE A 133 0.22 11.19 1.84
N ARG A 134 1.28 11.42 1.06
CA ARG A 134 1.99 12.70 1.03
C ARG A 134 1.07 13.83 0.60
N ALA A 135 0.27 13.62 -0.45
CA ALA A 135 -0.64 14.63 -0.97
C ALA A 135 -1.76 14.99 0.03
N LEU A 136 -2.27 14.00 0.77
CA LEU A 136 -3.42 14.19 1.66
C LEU A 136 -3.06 14.71 3.06
N LEU A 137 -1.89 14.33 3.59
CA LEU A 137 -1.51 14.66 4.96
C LEU A 137 -0.22 15.49 5.04
N VAL A 138 0.86 15.03 4.40
CA VAL A 138 2.18 15.63 4.59
C VAL A 138 2.29 16.99 3.92
N ALA A 139 1.84 17.13 2.67
CA ALA A 139 1.93 18.37 1.91
C ALA A 139 1.06 19.50 2.51
N PRO A 140 -0.22 19.27 2.88
CA PRO A 140 -1.04 20.28 3.55
C PRO A 140 -0.46 20.72 4.92
N LEU A 141 0.25 19.83 5.60
CA LEU A 141 0.87 20.07 6.90
C LEU A 141 2.37 20.39 6.81
N SER A 142 2.86 20.76 5.63
CA SER A 142 4.27 21.10 5.42
C SER A 142 4.63 22.46 6.04
N ASP A 143 3.66 23.37 6.21
CA ASP A 143 3.83 24.56 7.04
C ASP A 143 3.47 24.22 8.49
N PRO A 144 4.40 24.34 9.47
CA PRO A 144 4.11 24.12 10.88
C PRO A 144 2.90 24.93 11.40
N LYS A 145 2.59 26.08 10.80
CA LYS A 145 1.45 26.93 11.19
C LYS A 145 0.10 26.30 10.86
N ALA A 146 0.04 25.37 9.90
CA ALA A 146 -1.17 24.62 9.57
C ALA A 146 -1.55 23.62 10.67
N ILE A 147 -0.61 23.27 11.57
CA ILE A 147 -0.83 22.31 12.64
C ILE A 147 -1.45 23.00 13.86
N THR A 148 -2.78 22.97 13.95
CA THR A 148 -3.51 23.47 15.12
C THR A 148 -3.32 22.56 16.33
N LYS A 149 -3.63 23.08 17.53
CA LYS A 149 -3.54 22.29 18.78
C LYS A 149 -4.52 21.11 18.76
N GLU A 150 -5.67 21.32 18.15
CA GLU A 150 -6.74 20.33 17.97
C GLU A 150 -6.27 19.22 17.03
N LEU A 151 -5.71 19.59 15.87
CA LEU A 151 -5.16 18.64 14.91
C LEU A 151 -4.03 17.80 15.52
N LYS A 152 -3.16 18.44 16.31
CA LYS A 152 -2.07 17.73 17.00
C LYS A 152 -2.57 16.65 17.97
N LYS A 153 -3.72 16.85 18.63
CA LYS A 153 -4.32 15.86 19.53
C LYS A 153 -4.87 14.64 18.78
N GLU A 154 -5.38 14.85 17.57
CA GLU A 154 -6.00 13.80 16.74
C GLU A 154 -5.07 13.27 15.64
N MET A 155 -3.79 13.68 15.65
CA MET A 155 -2.82 13.39 14.58
C MET A 155 -2.71 11.90 14.26
N GLU A 156 -2.66 11.04 15.27
CA GLU A 156 -2.60 9.58 15.06
C GLU A 156 -3.83 9.05 14.30
N THR A 157 -5.03 9.52 14.65
CA THR A 157 -6.26 9.15 13.95
C THR A 157 -6.21 9.62 12.49
N HIS A 158 -5.68 10.81 12.21
CA HIS A 158 -5.52 11.32 10.86
C HIS A 158 -4.47 10.56 10.04
N ILE A 159 -3.36 10.15 10.67
CA ILE A 159 -2.36 9.27 10.05
C ILE A 159 -3.03 7.96 9.63
N ASP A 160 -3.72 7.28 10.56
CA ASP A 160 -4.36 6.00 10.31
C ASP A 160 -5.43 6.09 9.21
N ALA A 161 -6.33 7.07 9.32
CA ALA A 161 -7.39 7.28 8.35
C ALA A 161 -6.84 7.60 6.94
N THR A 162 -5.81 8.44 6.88
CA THR A 162 -5.17 8.77 5.60
C THR A 162 -4.42 7.58 5.02
N PHE A 163 -3.77 6.78 5.86
CA PHE A 163 -3.10 5.55 5.43
C PHE A 163 -4.09 4.56 4.82
N VAL A 164 -5.18 4.24 5.54
CA VAL A 164 -6.22 3.33 5.05
C VAL A 164 -6.84 3.86 3.75
N PHE A 165 -7.13 5.16 3.67
CA PHE A 165 -7.63 5.77 2.45
C PHE A 165 -6.63 5.63 1.30
N ALA A 166 -5.36 5.96 1.52
CA ALA A 166 -4.32 5.89 0.52
C ALA A 166 -4.06 4.44 0.07
N LEU A 167 -4.21 3.46 0.96
CA LEU A 167 -4.08 2.03 0.66
C LEU A 167 -5.23 1.51 -0.19
N THR A 168 -6.46 1.94 0.11
CA THR A 168 -7.63 1.66 -0.72
C THR A 168 -7.44 2.19 -2.14
N TRP A 169 -6.88 3.38 -2.30
CA TRP A 169 -6.65 3.98 -3.61
C TRP A 169 -5.36 3.55 -4.32
N SER A 170 -4.47 2.82 -3.64
CA SER A 170 -3.29 2.22 -4.25
C SER A 170 -3.54 0.75 -4.59
N VAL A 171 -3.57 -0.12 -3.58
CA VAL A 171 -3.74 -1.58 -3.73
C VAL A 171 -5.16 -1.91 -4.17
N GLY A 172 -6.17 -1.36 -3.48
CA GLY A 172 -7.56 -1.55 -3.90
C GLY A 172 -7.88 -0.88 -5.25
N GLY A 173 -7.12 0.17 -5.61
CA GLY A 173 -7.25 0.90 -6.85
C GLY A 173 -6.84 0.10 -8.09
N SER A 174 -5.93 -0.87 -7.96
CA SER A 174 -5.50 -1.70 -9.09
C SER A 174 -6.51 -2.81 -9.44
N ALA A 175 -7.54 -3.02 -8.61
CA ALA A 175 -8.58 -4.02 -8.81
C ALA A 175 -9.30 -3.90 -10.17
N GLY A 176 -9.34 -5.03 -10.89
CA GLY A 176 -9.90 -5.22 -12.23
C GLY A 176 -11.42 -5.02 -12.35
N SER A 177 -12.16 -5.20 -11.26
CA SER A 177 -13.62 -5.14 -11.25
C SER A 177 -14.17 -4.66 -9.90
N ASN A 178 -15.44 -4.27 -9.87
CA ASN A 178 -16.13 -3.89 -8.63
C ASN A 178 -16.23 -5.04 -7.62
N GLU A 179 -16.29 -6.28 -8.10
CA GLU A 179 -16.26 -7.47 -7.24
C GLU A 179 -14.94 -7.56 -6.47
N HIS A 180 -13.80 -7.45 -7.16
CA HIS A 180 -12.48 -7.45 -6.52
C HIS A 180 -12.29 -6.26 -5.57
N ARG A 181 -12.90 -5.10 -5.86
CA ARG A 181 -12.92 -3.96 -4.93
C ARG A 181 -13.70 -4.27 -3.65
N ALA A 182 -14.85 -4.94 -3.76
CA ALA A 182 -15.64 -5.36 -2.60
C ALA A 182 -14.93 -6.43 -1.75
N LEU A 183 -14.20 -7.34 -2.41
CA LEU A 183 -13.34 -8.31 -1.75
C LEU A 183 -12.23 -7.62 -0.94
N PHE A 184 -11.53 -6.66 -1.56
CA PHE A 184 -10.50 -5.89 -0.89
C PHE A 184 -11.05 -5.03 0.25
N ASP A 185 -12.21 -4.39 0.10
CA ASP A 185 -12.87 -3.65 1.19
C ASP A 185 -13.18 -4.55 2.39
N THR A 186 -13.72 -5.75 2.13
CA THR A 186 -14.02 -6.74 3.18
C THR A 186 -12.75 -7.19 3.91
N PHE A 187 -11.70 -7.51 3.14
CA PHE A 187 -10.39 -7.87 3.66
C PHE A 187 -9.78 -6.73 4.48
N LEU A 188 -9.74 -5.51 3.95
CA LEU A 188 -9.09 -4.37 4.60
C LEU A 188 -9.80 -3.99 5.90
N ARG A 189 -11.13 -4.09 5.96
CA ARG A 189 -11.89 -3.93 7.21
C ARG A 189 -11.52 -5.01 8.23
N ALA A 190 -11.47 -6.27 7.82
CA ALA A 190 -11.05 -7.36 8.70
C ALA A 190 -9.60 -7.19 9.19
N ALA A 191 -8.69 -6.76 8.32
CA ALA A 191 -7.31 -6.41 8.65
C ALA A 191 -7.21 -5.30 9.68
N TYR A 192 -7.91 -4.19 9.44
CA TYR A 192 -7.89 -3.04 10.33
C TYR A 192 -8.58 -3.28 11.68
N GLU A 193 -9.58 -4.17 11.71
CA GLU A 193 -10.25 -4.63 12.94
C GLU A 193 -9.49 -5.77 13.65
N CYS A 194 -8.30 -6.14 13.19
CA CYS A 194 -7.47 -7.24 13.71
C CYS A 194 -8.16 -8.63 13.67
N ARG A 195 -9.15 -8.82 12.80
CA ARG A 195 -9.90 -10.08 12.67
C ARG A 195 -9.27 -11.08 11.71
N LEU A 196 -8.06 -10.81 11.21
CA LEU A 196 -7.32 -11.74 10.35
C LEU A 196 -6.92 -13.00 11.12
N ALA A 197 -6.40 -12.83 12.35
CA ALA A 197 -6.05 -13.92 13.25
C ALA A 197 -7.24 -14.79 13.67
N ASP A 198 -8.47 -14.29 13.53
CA ASP A 198 -9.70 -15.04 13.81
C ASP A 198 -10.07 -16.04 12.69
N GLY A 199 -9.14 -16.30 11.77
CA GLY A 199 -9.31 -17.26 10.67
C GLY A 199 -9.97 -16.65 9.43
N PHE A 200 -9.66 -15.38 9.11
CA PHE A 200 -10.09 -14.79 7.85
C PHE A 200 -9.57 -15.64 6.68
N ALA A 201 -10.49 -16.04 5.81
CA ALA A 201 -10.18 -16.79 4.60
C ALA A 201 -10.55 -15.95 3.37
N GLY A 202 -9.61 -15.84 2.43
CA GLY A 202 -9.86 -15.24 1.13
C GLY A 202 -10.80 -16.10 0.27
N PRO A 203 -11.29 -15.56 -0.86
CA PRO A 203 -12.05 -16.31 -1.85
C PRO A 203 -11.40 -17.62 -2.31
N SER A 204 -10.07 -17.68 -2.35
CA SER A 204 -9.31 -18.88 -2.69
C SER A 204 -9.30 -19.96 -1.60
N GLY A 205 -9.77 -19.65 -0.39
CA GLY A 205 -9.67 -20.48 0.80
C GLY A 205 -8.35 -20.32 1.58
N GLU A 206 -7.43 -19.51 1.08
CA GLU A 206 -6.18 -19.16 1.76
C GLU A 206 -6.45 -18.39 3.06
N LYS A 207 -5.67 -18.73 4.09
CA LYS A 207 -5.73 -18.05 5.38
C LYS A 207 -4.75 -16.89 5.41
N TYR A 208 -5.19 -15.84 6.08
CA TYR A 208 -4.41 -14.64 6.32
C TYR A 208 -4.20 -14.50 7.82
N ASP A 209 -3.11 -15.06 8.32
CA ASP A 209 -2.61 -14.86 9.68
C ASP A 209 -1.31 -14.06 9.60
N LEU A 210 -1.38 -12.84 10.13
CA LEU A 210 -0.28 -11.85 10.17
C LEU A 210 1.15 -12.38 10.44
N PRO A 211 1.41 -13.47 11.20
CA PRO A 211 2.76 -13.95 11.47
C PRO A 211 3.56 -14.46 10.26
N GLU A 212 2.92 -15.05 9.23
CA GLU A 212 3.65 -15.59 8.07
C GLU A 212 3.96 -14.52 7.01
N ASP A 213 3.16 -13.45 6.99
CA ASP A 213 3.19 -12.43 5.94
C ASP A 213 4.09 -11.23 6.26
N ILE A 214 4.66 -11.17 7.48
CA ILE A 214 5.51 -10.06 7.93
C ILE A 214 6.93 -10.58 8.17
N PRO A 215 7.94 -10.13 7.39
CA PRO A 215 9.32 -10.59 7.56
C PRO A 215 9.89 -10.33 8.96
N GLU A 216 10.77 -11.22 9.42
CA GLU A 216 11.47 -11.04 10.70
C GLU A 216 12.17 -9.66 10.77
N GLY A 217 11.91 -8.92 11.85
CA GLY A 217 12.45 -7.57 12.06
C GLY A 217 11.59 -6.41 11.52
N HIS A 218 10.49 -6.69 10.80
CA HIS A 218 9.52 -5.67 10.39
C HIS A 218 8.51 -5.37 11.51
N ILE A 219 8.29 -6.31 12.43
CA ILE A 219 7.56 -6.06 13.69
C ILE A 219 8.57 -5.77 14.79
N THR A 220 8.66 -4.52 15.22
CA THR A 220 9.32 -4.14 16.46
C THR A 220 8.29 -4.10 17.59
N ALA A 221 8.70 -4.18 18.85
CA ALA A 221 7.79 -3.97 19.99
C ALA A 221 7.11 -2.58 19.99
N SER A 222 7.61 -1.65 19.17
CA SER A 222 7.05 -0.32 18.90
C SER A 222 6.14 -0.25 17.67
N THR A 223 5.99 -1.35 16.91
CA THR A 223 5.10 -1.39 15.76
C THR A 223 3.67 -1.24 16.27
N PRO A 224 2.97 -0.16 15.89
CA PRO A 224 1.62 0.07 16.33
C PRO A 224 0.71 -0.97 15.71
N LEU A 225 0.22 -1.89 16.53
CA LEU A 225 -0.98 -2.62 16.22
C LEU A 225 -2.13 -1.60 16.00
N PRO A 226 -3.10 -1.88 15.10
CA PRO A 226 -4.38 -1.16 15.07
C PRO A 226 -4.99 -1.13 16.48
N PRO A 227 -5.91 -0.19 16.79
CA PRO A 227 -6.31 0.19 18.14
C PRO A 227 -6.96 -0.96 18.94
N ALA A 228 -6.16 -1.91 19.40
CA ALA A 228 -6.52 -2.98 20.31
C ALA A 228 -6.29 -2.58 21.78
N GLU A 229 -5.71 -1.40 22.03
CA GLU A 229 -5.54 -0.86 23.40
C GLU A 229 -6.45 0.34 23.73
N ARG A 230 -7.40 0.71 22.85
CA ARG A 230 -8.52 1.54 23.33
C ARG A 230 -9.53 0.61 23.97
N PRO A 231 -9.86 0.76 25.26
CA PRO A 231 -10.91 -0.04 25.88
C PRO A 231 -12.15 0.10 25.02
N VAL A 232 -12.65 -1.04 24.52
CA VAL A 232 -13.94 -1.11 23.85
C VAL A 232 -14.91 -0.41 24.78
N ARG A 233 -15.36 0.78 24.41
CA ARG A 233 -16.46 1.44 25.13
C ARG A 233 -17.61 0.48 24.93
N ALA A 234 -17.89 -0.32 25.96
CA ALA A 234 -18.90 -1.36 25.90
C ALA A 234 -20.13 -0.72 25.27
N ARG A 235 -20.51 -1.19 24.07
CA ARG A 235 -21.82 -0.86 23.53
C ARG A 235 -22.77 -1.32 24.63
N ALA A 236 -23.38 -0.36 25.33
CA ALA A 236 -24.44 -0.65 26.28
C ALA A 236 -25.44 -1.47 25.47
N ARG A 237 -25.52 -2.77 25.76
CA ARG A 237 -26.61 -3.60 25.28
C ARG A 237 -27.85 -2.93 25.80
N VAL A 238 -28.60 -2.28 24.92
CA VAL A 238 -29.99 -1.94 25.20
C VAL A 238 -30.65 -3.28 25.51
N PRO A 239 -31.14 -3.51 26.74
CA PRO A 239 -31.81 -4.77 27.03
C PRO A 239 -33.03 -4.87 26.12
N PRO A 240 -33.37 -6.08 25.62
CA PRO A 240 -34.59 -6.26 24.86
C PRO A 240 -35.75 -5.84 25.77
N HIS A 241 -36.64 -5.00 25.24
CA HIS A 241 -37.90 -4.65 25.91
C HIS A 241 -38.61 -5.96 26.29
N GLY A 242 -38.53 -6.30 27.57
CA GLY A 242 -39.31 -7.36 28.18
C GLY A 242 -40.76 -6.92 28.11
N THR A 243 -41.56 -7.72 27.44
CA THR A 243 -43.00 -7.78 27.59
C THR A 243 -43.31 -8.08 29.06
N GLU A 244 -43.67 -7.06 29.83
CA GLU A 244 -44.32 -7.24 31.12
C GLU A 244 -45.76 -7.71 30.86
N GLY A 245 -46.00 -8.99 31.13
CA GLY A 245 -47.32 -9.52 31.37
C GLY A 245 -47.81 -8.96 32.70
N VAL A 246 -48.88 -8.17 32.64
CA VAL A 246 -49.64 -7.74 33.82
C VAL A 246 -50.73 -8.77 34.05
N GLU A 247 -50.54 -9.65 35.04
CA GLU A 247 -51.62 -10.44 35.62
C GLU A 247 -52.32 -9.62 36.70
N GLY A 248 -53.59 -9.30 36.42
CA GLY A 248 -54.75 -9.29 37.31
C GLY A 248 -54.68 -8.55 38.66
N GLU A 249 -55.49 -7.49 38.78
CA GLU A 249 -56.43 -7.38 39.91
C GLU A 249 -57.66 -6.54 39.50
N GLU A 250 -58.82 -7.02 39.93
CA GLU A 250 -60.18 -6.63 39.54
C GLU A 250 -60.59 -5.23 40.03
N GLY A 251 -61.39 -4.53 39.24
CA GLY A 251 -61.99 -3.25 39.60
C GLY A 251 -63.13 -2.88 38.66
N ASP A 252 -64.32 -3.33 39.01
CA ASP A 252 -65.62 -3.06 38.38
C ASP A 252 -65.95 -1.55 38.34
N ALA A 253 -66.14 -0.99 37.14
CA ALA A 253 -66.87 0.26 36.93
C ALA A 253 -67.30 0.41 35.45
N SER A 254 -68.61 0.34 35.22
CA SER A 254 -69.28 0.52 33.93
C SER A 254 -69.11 1.94 33.34
N PRO A 255 -69.12 2.11 31.99
CA PRO A 255 -69.01 3.43 31.36
C PRO A 255 -70.36 4.21 31.37
N PRO A 256 -70.35 5.55 31.46
CA PRO A 256 -71.57 6.36 31.39
C PRO A 256 -72.10 6.49 29.95
N PRO A 257 -73.43 6.64 29.76
CA PRO A 257 -74.05 6.72 28.44
C PRO A 257 -73.90 8.11 27.78
N PRO A 258 -74.06 8.21 26.45
CA PRO A 258 -73.88 9.44 25.69
C PRO A 258 -75.07 10.42 25.89
N PRO A 259 -74.87 11.73 25.66
CA PRO A 259 -75.93 12.73 25.79
C PRO A 259 -76.87 12.74 24.58
N GLU A 260 -78.17 12.78 24.85
CA GLU A 260 -79.23 13.05 23.87
C GLU A 260 -79.66 14.54 23.88
N PRO A 261 -80.26 15.05 22.79
CA PRO A 261 -80.26 16.46 22.42
C PRO A 261 -81.43 17.26 23.02
N ALA A 262 -81.20 18.56 23.20
CA ALA A 262 -82.23 19.60 23.33
C ALA A 262 -81.78 20.84 22.54
#